data_AF-A0A0F3N3E6-F1
#
_entry.id   AF-A0A0F3N3E6-F1
#
_cell.length_a   1.000
_cell.length_b   1.000
_cell.length_c   1.000
_cell.angle_alpha   90.00
_cell.angle_beta   90.00
_cell.angle_gamma   90.00
#
_symmetry.space_group_name_H-M   'P 1'
#
loop_
_entity.id
_entity.type
_entity.pdbx_description
1 polymer ?
#
loop_
_entity_poly.entity_id
_entity_poly.type
_entity_poly.pdbx_seq_one_letter_code
_entity_poly.pdbx_strand_id
1 'polypeptide(L)'
;MQKIKKYNQIISAAKAGMSVKTARKYLRVNKFPSDLQTVRKYRTRKDPFVKHWDEIESMLELAPELQATTILAYLTEKYHGNYNGKQLRCLQKKLKQWRAEHGRDKPVIFLQNILPGKQSQSDWTNMNQLGICIGGKPYSHLLFHFMLPYSCWETINICHSESFDTLASGFEKAVWELGGVLPEHRTDNLSAATKRCGNSRQFKDGKNCLLIMMLHHHEIIPVLVMKMVLLKKVMIHLSKL
;
A
#
# COMPACT_ATOMS: atom_id res chain seq x y z
N MET A 1 -13.27 -41.63 19.43
CA MET A 1 -12.01 -41.56 18.66
C MET A 1 -12.34 -41.45 17.17
N GLN A 2 -12.26 -40.26 16.58
CA GLN A 2 -12.59 -40.06 15.17
C GLN A 2 -11.48 -40.64 14.27
N LYS A 3 -11.83 -41.62 13.43
CA LYS A 3 -10.93 -42.20 12.42
C LYS A 3 -10.60 -41.11 11.39
N ILE A 4 -9.38 -40.57 11.44
CA ILE A 4 -8.83 -39.70 10.40
C ILE A 4 -8.81 -40.49 9.09
N LYS A 5 -9.65 -40.09 8.13
CA LYS A 5 -9.59 -40.59 6.74
C LYS A 5 -8.15 -40.42 6.25
N LYS A 6 -7.48 -41.54 5.98
CA LYS A 6 -6.08 -41.61 5.56
C LYS A 6 -5.95 -41.04 4.14
N TYR A 7 -5.98 -39.71 4.00
CA TYR A 7 -5.53 -39.07 2.76
C TYR A 7 -4.10 -39.52 2.53
N ASN A 8 -3.87 -40.23 1.42
CA ASN A 8 -2.55 -40.71 1.05
C ASN A 8 -1.60 -39.49 1.06
N GLN A 9 -0.45 -39.61 1.72
CA GLN A 9 0.53 -38.51 1.86
C GLN A 9 0.86 -37.87 0.50
N ILE A 10 0.77 -38.64 -0.58
CA ILE A 10 0.92 -38.19 -1.96
C ILE A 10 -0.13 -37.12 -2.33
N ILE A 11 -1.41 -37.37 -2.02
CA ILE A 11 -2.52 -36.46 -2.30
C ILE A 11 -2.40 -35.19 -1.47
N SER A 12 -2.07 -35.32 -0.18
CA SER A 12 -1.90 -34.16 0.70
C SER A 12 -0.70 -33.30 0.28
N ALA A 13 0.41 -33.92 -0.14
CA ALA A 13 1.58 -33.20 -0.65
C ALA A 13 1.27 -32.47 -1.97
N ALA A 14 0.56 -33.13 -2.89
CA ALA A 14 0.14 -32.54 -4.16
C ALA A 14 -0.81 -31.34 -3.96
N LYS A 15 -1.81 -31.47 -3.07
CA LYS A 15 -2.71 -30.36 -2.71
C LYS A 15 -1.97 -29.17 -2.10
N ALA A 16 -0.91 -29.42 -1.35
CA ALA A 16 -0.07 -28.39 -0.75
C ALA A 16 1.05 -27.89 -1.70
N GLY A 17 1.06 -28.31 -2.98
CA GLY A 17 2.03 -27.85 -3.97
C GLY A 17 3.48 -28.26 -3.70
N MET A 18 3.72 -29.37 -3.00
CA MET A 18 5.07 -29.81 -2.63
C MET A 18 5.33 -31.28 -2.95
N SER A 19 6.62 -31.65 -3.06
CA SER A 19 6.99 -33.05 -3.25
C SER A 19 6.70 -33.90 -2.00
N VAL A 20 6.40 -35.19 -2.20
CA VAL A 20 6.16 -36.16 -1.10
C VAL A 20 7.38 -36.25 -0.17
N LYS A 21 8.60 -36.14 -0.72
CA LYS A 21 9.86 -36.13 0.05
C LYS A 21 9.92 -34.91 0.97
N THR A 22 9.52 -33.74 0.46
CA THR A 22 9.47 -32.49 1.23
C THR A 22 8.41 -32.56 2.33
N ALA A 23 7.21 -33.07 2.02
CA ALA A 23 6.14 -33.27 3.01
C ALA A 23 6.58 -34.22 4.14
N ARG A 24 7.23 -35.35 3.81
CA ARG A 24 7.79 -36.27 4.81
C ARG A 24 8.88 -35.63 5.68
N LYS A 25 9.73 -34.78 5.09
CA LYS A 25 10.75 -34.03 5.83
C LYS A 25 10.09 -33.10 6.86
N TYR A 26 9.09 -32.30 6.45
CA TYR A 26 8.41 -31.38 7.36
C TYR A 26 7.60 -32.08 8.44
N LEU A 27 6.91 -33.18 8.11
CA LEU A 27 6.23 -34.01 9.11
C LEU A 27 7.19 -34.63 10.12
N ARG A 28 8.37 -35.09 9.68
CA ARG A 28 9.38 -35.69 10.58
C ARG A 28 10.00 -34.64 11.51
N VAL A 29 10.28 -33.45 10.99
CA VAL A 29 10.96 -32.40 11.76
C VAL A 29 9.97 -31.57 12.58
N ASN A 30 8.66 -31.66 12.29
CA ASN A 30 7.57 -30.95 12.94
C ASN A 30 7.81 -29.44 13.11
N LYS A 31 8.37 -28.82 12.06
CA LYS A 31 8.70 -27.40 11.99
C LYS A 31 8.23 -26.82 10.67
N PHE A 32 7.88 -25.54 10.65
CA PHE A 32 7.50 -24.88 9.41
C PHE A 32 8.70 -24.71 8.46
N PRO A 33 8.47 -24.56 7.14
CA PRO A 33 9.53 -24.28 6.19
C PRO A 33 10.38 -23.06 6.57
N SER A 34 9.74 -22.03 7.14
CA SER A 34 10.37 -20.81 7.66
C SER A 34 11.36 -21.11 8.78
N ASP A 35 11.00 -22.01 9.70
CA ASP A 35 11.82 -22.34 10.87
C ASP A 35 13.03 -23.22 10.52
N LEU A 36 12.95 -23.90 9.37
CA LEU A 36 14.03 -24.70 8.80
C LEU A 36 14.97 -23.90 7.91
N GLN A 37 14.62 -22.65 7.60
CA GLN A 37 15.44 -21.78 6.78
C GLN A 37 16.62 -21.27 7.60
N THR A 38 17.77 -21.95 7.51
CA THR A 38 19.01 -21.43 8.08
C THR A 38 19.49 -20.24 7.28
N VAL A 39 19.49 -19.05 7.89
CA VAL A 39 20.10 -17.86 7.31
C VAL A 39 21.59 -18.13 7.13
N ARG A 40 22.07 -18.06 5.88
CA ARG A 40 23.50 -18.24 5.59
C ARG A 40 24.28 -17.09 6.20
N LYS A 41 25.22 -17.40 7.11
CA LYS A 41 26.09 -16.41 7.78
C LYS A 41 27.34 -16.04 6.97
N TYR A 42 27.68 -16.82 5.93
CA TYR A 42 28.89 -16.61 5.13
C TYR A 42 28.54 -16.17 3.71
N ARG A 43 29.38 -15.31 3.14
CA ARG A 43 29.32 -14.90 1.74
C ARG A 43 30.16 -15.86 0.91
N THR A 44 29.59 -16.43 -0.15
CA THR A 44 30.30 -17.39 -1.02
C THR A 44 31.46 -16.77 -1.81
N ARG A 45 31.46 -15.44 -2.00
CA ARG A 45 32.52 -14.70 -2.71
C ARG A 45 32.83 -13.40 -1.99
N LYS A 46 34.13 -13.08 -1.85
CA LYS A 46 34.59 -11.78 -1.34
C LYS A 46 34.03 -10.65 -2.22
N ASP A 47 33.75 -9.51 -1.60
CA ASP A 47 33.24 -8.34 -2.33
C ASP A 47 34.39 -7.65 -3.09
N PRO A 48 34.31 -7.54 -4.44
CA PRO A 48 35.38 -6.94 -5.25
C PRO A 48 35.54 -5.43 -5.04
N PHE A 49 34.55 -4.74 -4.47
CA PHE A 49 34.57 -3.28 -4.32
C PHE A 49 35.13 -2.80 -2.99
N VAL A 50 35.57 -3.69 -2.08
CA VAL A 50 36.04 -3.30 -0.75
C VAL A 50 37.25 -2.36 -0.81
N LYS A 51 38.20 -2.64 -1.71
CA LYS A 51 39.45 -1.87 -1.81
C LYS A 51 39.25 -0.42 -2.24
N HIS A 52 38.21 -0.16 -3.03
CA HIS A 52 37.95 1.14 -3.65
C HIS A 52 36.59 1.70 -3.20
N TRP A 53 36.05 1.24 -2.07
CA TRP A 53 34.73 1.64 -1.60
C TRP A 53 34.70 3.10 -1.13
N ASP A 54 35.71 3.55 -0.39
CA ASP A 54 35.79 4.91 0.15
C ASP A 54 35.77 5.97 -0.96
N GLU A 55 36.39 5.66 -2.10
CA GLU A 55 36.37 6.49 -3.31
C GLU A 55 34.97 6.54 -3.92
N ILE A 56 34.30 5.38 -4.04
CA ILE A 56 32.92 5.29 -4.55
C ILE A 56 31.96 6.07 -3.62
N GLU A 57 32.15 5.99 -2.31
CA GLU A 57 31.35 6.69 -1.32
C GLU A 57 31.51 8.21 -1.45
N SER A 58 32.74 8.70 -1.57
CA SER A 58 33.01 10.13 -1.82
C SER A 58 32.35 10.64 -3.10
N MET A 59 32.36 9.83 -4.18
CA MET A 59 31.66 10.17 -5.42
C MET A 59 30.13 10.26 -5.23
N LEU A 60 29.55 9.39 -4.39
CA LEU A 60 28.12 9.35 -4.10
C LEU A 60 27.67 10.46 -3.14
N GLU A 61 28.52 10.88 -2.21
CA GLU A 61 28.24 12.02 -1.33
C GLU A 61 28.17 13.32 -2.13
N LEU A 62 29.08 13.51 -3.09
CA LEU A 62 29.09 14.66 -4.00
C LEU A 62 27.93 14.60 -5.00
N ALA A 63 27.65 13.41 -5.56
CA ALA A 63 26.61 13.20 -6.57
C ALA A 63 25.79 11.93 -6.29
N PRO A 64 24.72 12.02 -5.46
CA PRO A 64 23.91 10.85 -5.08
C PRO A 64 23.25 10.11 -6.25
N GLU A 65 22.96 10.82 -7.34
CA GLU A 65 22.33 10.32 -8.58
C GLU A 65 23.27 9.50 -9.48
N LEU A 66 24.56 9.42 -9.13
CA LEU A 66 25.57 8.78 -9.95
C LEU A 66 25.24 7.31 -10.25
N GLN A 67 25.22 6.95 -11.53
CA GLN A 67 24.79 5.61 -11.94
C GLN A 67 25.89 4.58 -11.72
N ALA A 68 25.49 3.35 -11.34
CA ALA A 68 26.40 2.23 -11.16
C ALA A 68 27.21 1.90 -12.42
N THR A 69 26.61 2.12 -13.60
CA THR A 69 27.26 1.95 -14.91
C THR A 69 28.42 2.92 -15.08
N THR A 70 28.21 4.19 -14.75
CA THR A 70 29.22 5.25 -14.81
C THR A 70 30.37 4.98 -13.85
N ILE A 71 30.05 4.61 -12.60
CA ILE A 71 31.06 4.27 -11.59
C ILE A 71 31.87 3.05 -12.03
N LEU A 72 31.22 2.02 -12.57
CA LEU A 72 31.94 0.82 -13.02
C LEU A 72 32.85 1.12 -14.23
N ALA A 73 32.41 1.95 -15.17
CA ALA A 73 33.23 2.39 -16.29
C ALA A 73 34.47 3.14 -15.80
N TYR A 74 34.28 4.12 -14.91
CA TYR A 74 35.36 4.87 -14.26
C TYR A 74 36.36 3.96 -13.54
N LEU A 75 35.88 3.00 -12.74
CA LEU A 75 36.74 2.06 -12.02
C LEU A 75 37.49 1.11 -12.96
N THR A 76 36.88 0.71 -14.08
CA THR A 76 37.51 -0.17 -15.07
C THR A 76 38.60 0.56 -15.85
N GLU A 77 38.40 1.85 -16.13
CA GLU A 77 39.38 2.73 -16.76
C GLU A 77 40.53 3.05 -15.81
N LYS A 78 40.24 3.40 -14.56
CA LYS A 78 41.27 3.79 -13.57
C LYS A 78 42.08 2.60 -13.04
N TYR A 79 41.44 1.45 -12.83
CA TYR A 79 42.05 0.25 -12.25
C TYR A 79 41.96 -0.92 -13.22
N HIS A 80 42.77 -0.86 -14.28
CA HIS A 80 42.84 -1.90 -15.31
C HIS A 80 43.04 -3.30 -14.70
N GLY A 81 42.20 -4.25 -15.13
CA GLY A 81 42.27 -5.65 -14.71
C GLY A 81 41.55 -5.99 -13.38
N ASN A 82 41.18 -5.00 -12.56
CA ASN A 82 40.53 -5.25 -11.27
C ASN A 82 39.00 -5.38 -11.38
N TYR A 83 38.40 -4.71 -12.36
CA TYR A 83 36.96 -4.60 -12.53
C TYR A 83 36.49 -5.06 -13.91
N ASN A 84 35.27 -5.61 -13.96
CA ASN A 84 34.65 -6.01 -15.22
C ASN A 84 33.13 -5.80 -15.21
N GLY A 85 32.53 -5.79 -16.41
CA GLY A 85 31.08 -5.62 -16.59
C GLY A 85 30.22 -6.66 -15.85
N LYS A 86 30.74 -7.86 -15.56
CA LYS A 86 30.02 -8.91 -14.84
C LYS A 86 29.73 -8.53 -13.37
N GLN A 87 30.43 -7.53 -12.83
CA GLN A 87 30.25 -7.04 -11.47
C GLN A 87 29.21 -5.92 -11.35
N LEU A 88 28.62 -5.43 -12.46
CA LEU A 88 27.63 -4.35 -12.45
C LEU A 88 26.47 -4.61 -11.50
N ARG A 89 25.90 -5.83 -11.53
CA ARG A 89 24.80 -6.20 -10.62
C ARG A 89 25.21 -6.17 -9.15
N CYS A 90 26.48 -6.47 -8.84
CA CYS A 90 27.00 -6.40 -7.48
C CYS A 90 27.13 -4.95 -7.03
N LEU A 91 27.65 -4.07 -7.89
CA LEU A 91 27.78 -2.64 -7.61
C LEU A 91 26.42 -1.97 -7.44
N GLN A 92 25.47 -2.23 -8.35
CA GLN A 92 24.08 -1.75 -8.25
C GLN A 92 23.42 -2.11 -6.92
N LYS A 93 23.60 -3.37 -6.48
CA LYS A 93 23.03 -3.83 -5.20
C LYS A 93 23.66 -3.08 -4.02
N LYS A 94 24.96 -2.85 -4.06
CA LYS A 94 25.70 -2.14 -3.01
C LYS A 94 25.32 -0.66 -2.94
N LEU A 95 25.23 0.01 -4.09
CA LEU A 95 24.71 1.37 -4.25
C LEU A 95 23.28 1.52 -3.71
N LYS A 96 22.38 0.58 -4.05
CA LYS A 96 21.01 0.59 -3.54
C LYS A 96 20.95 0.52 -2.02
N GLN A 97 21.79 -0.32 -1.42
CA GLN A 97 21.88 -0.43 0.03
C GLN A 97 22.42 0.87 0.65
N TRP A 98 23.52 1.39 0.12
CA TRP A 98 24.11 2.64 0.58
C TRP A 98 23.10 3.80 0.51
N ARG A 99 22.36 3.93 -0.60
CA ARG A 99 21.31 4.94 -0.76
C ARG A 99 20.14 4.77 0.22
N ALA A 100 19.80 3.53 0.60
CA ALA A 100 18.77 3.31 1.62
C ALA A 100 19.24 3.75 3.02
N GLU A 101 20.54 3.62 3.31
CA GLU A 101 21.14 3.97 4.60
C GLU A 101 21.43 5.49 4.69
N HIS A 102 21.99 6.07 3.64
CA HIS A 102 22.57 7.43 3.58
C HIS A 102 21.84 8.40 2.63
N GLY A 103 20.85 7.95 1.85
CA GLY A 103 20.14 8.80 0.89
C GLY A 103 19.30 9.89 1.54
N ARG A 104 19.24 11.07 0.89
CA ARG A 104 18.44 12.23 1.32
C ARG A 104 16.95 11.95 1.34
N ASP A 105 16.46 11.14 0.40
CA ASP A 105 15.06 10.75 0.28
C ASP A 105 14.79 9.47 1.06
N LYS A 106 14.75 9.57 2.39
CA LYS A 106 14.12 8.51 3.19
C LYS A 106 12.61 8.68 3.02
N PRO A 107 11.89 7.79 2.30
CA PRO A 107 10.45 7.79 2.38
C PRO A 107 10.10 7.53 3.84
N VAL A 108 9.54 8.54 4.52
CA VAL A 108 9.01 8.36 5.87
C VAL A 108 7.80 7.46 5.73
N ILE A 109 8.00 6.17 6.01
CA ILE A 109 6.92 5.19 6.02
C ILE A 109 6.21 5.34 7.36
N PHE A 110 5.05 5.99 7.34
CA PHE A 110 4.13 5.96 8.46
C PHE A 110 3.36 4.64 8.40
N LEU A 111 3.67 3.71 9.31
CA LEU A 111 2.86 2.52 9.48
C LEU A 111 1.49 2.94 10.02
N GLN A 112 0.44 2.75 9.22
CA GLN A 112 -0.92 2.95 9.68
C GLN A 112 -1.31 1.79 10.60
N ASN A 113 -1.42 2.06 11.90
CA ASN A 113 -1.96 1.09 12.85
C ASN A 113 -3.49 1.07 12.74
N ILE A 114 -4.01 0.12 11.97
CA ILE A 114 -5.45 -0.05 11.74
C ILE A 114 -6.02 -0.98 12.81
N LEU A 115 -6.83 -0.43 13.71
CA LEU A 115 -7.50 -1.18 14.76
C LEU A 115 -8.93 -1.56 14.35
N PRO A 116 -9.40 -2.78 14.68
CA PRO A 116 -10.78 -3.20 14.41
C PRO A 116 -11.78 -2.28 15.10
N GLY A 117 -12.86 -1.93 14.41
CA GLY A 117 -13.96 -1.12 14.97
C GLY A 117 -13.60 0.34 15.30
N LYS A 118 -12.36 0.78 15.04
CA LYS A 118 -11.93 2.13 15.38
C LYS A 118 -12.29 3.18 14.32
N GLN A 119 -12.15 2.83 13.05
CA GLN A 119 -12.20 3.80 11.96
C GLN A 119 -12.95 3.29 10.73
N SER A 120 -13.70 4.19 10.12
CA SER A 120 -14.28 4.06 8.79
C SER A 120 -13.67 5.09 7.83
N GLN A 121 -13.71 4.81 6.54
CA GLN A 121 -13.20 5.68 5.47
C GLN A 121 -14.24 5.81 4.35
N SER A 122 -14.27 6.95 3.68
CA SER A 122 -15.06 7.11 2.46
C SER A 122 -14.38 7.97 1.40
N ASP A 123 -14.64 7.66 0.13
CA ASP A 123 -14.18 8.41 -1.03
C ASP A 123 -15.21 8.39 -2.17
N TRP A 124 -15.06 9.28 -3.15
CA TRP A 124 -15.81 9.25 -4.39
C TRP A 124 -14.95 8.72 -5.54
N THR A 125 -15.52 7.82 -6.33
CA THR A 125 -14.88 7.30 -7.55
C THR A 125 -15.65 7.69 -8.79
N ASN A 126 -14.99 8.33 -9.75
CA ASN A 126 -15.58 8.64 -11.05
C ASN A 126 -15.59 7.41 -11.96
N MET A 127 -16.78 7.02 -12.41
CA MET A 127 -17.00 5.82 -13.22
C MET A 127 -17.20 6.09 -14.71
N ASN A 128 -17.04 7.35 -15.16
CA ASN A 128 -17.30 7.74 -16.54
C ASN A 128 -16.40 7.00 -17.54
N GLN A 129 -15.20 6.61 -17.13
CA GLN A 129 -14.27 5.82 -17.97
C GLN A 129 -14.81 4.43 -18.34
N LEU A 130 -15.76 3.89 -17.58
CA LEU A 130 -16.38 2.60 -17.88
C LEU A 130 -17.41 2.67 -19.02
N GLY A 131 -17.85 3.87 -19.41
CA GLY A 131 -18.78 4.04 -20.52
C GLY A 131 -20.14 3.35 -20.31
N ILE A 132 -20.62 3.28 -19.07
CA ILE A 132 -21.91 2.64 -18.74
C ILE A 132 -23.05 3.36 -19.48
N CYS A 133 -23.94 2.59 -20.12
CA CYS A 133 -25.13 3.10 -20.80
C CYS A 133 -26.40 2.48 -20.20
N ILE A 134 -27.42 3.30 -19.94
CA ILE A 134 -28.75 2.85 -19.51
C ILE A 134 -29.76 3.23 -20.60
N GLY A 135 -30.50 2.26 -21.13
CA GLY A 135 -31.45 2.50 -22.23
C GLY A 135 -30.78 3.06 -23.49
N GLY A 136 -29.53 2.66 -23.76
CA GLY A 136 -28.74 3.14 -24.90
C GLY A 136 -28.14 4.56 -24.74
N LYS A 137 -28.37 5.23 -23.60
CA LYS A 137 -27.80 6.56 -23.32
C LYS A 137 -26.64 6.46 -22.33
N PRO A 138 -25.53 7.19 -22.54
CA PRO A 138 -24.44 7.26 -21.57
C PRO A 138 -24.92 7.71 -20.19
N TYR A 139 -24.48 6.99 -19.16
CA TYR A 139 -24.83 7.23 -17.76
C TYR A 139 -23.59 7.68 -16.98
N SER A 140 -23.38 9.00 -16.93
CA SER A 140 -22.29 9.60 -16.16
C SER A 140 -22.63 9.55 -14.67
N HIS A 141 -21.79 8.89 -13.88
CA HIS A 141 -22.01 8.68 -12.45
C HIS A 141 -20.71 8.60 -11.65
N LEU A 142 -20.86 8.86 -10.37
CA LEU A 142 -19.88 8.70 -9.31
C LEU A 142 -20.34 7.56 -8.39
N LEU A 143 -19.39 6.93 -7.73
CA LEU A 143 -19.67 6.02 -6.62
C LEU A 143 -19.15 6.66 -5.35
N PHE A 144 -20.04 6.88 -4.39
CA PHE A 144 -19.67 7.05 -3.00
C PHE A 144 -19.34 5.68 -2.43
N HIS A 145 -18.10 5.50 -1.98
CA HIS A 145 -17.60 4.27 -1.41
C HIS A 145 -17.33 4.49 0.07
N PHE A 146 -17.94 3.66 0.91
CA PHE A 146 -17.66 3.60 2.34
C PHE A 146 -16.98 2.27 2.64
N MET A 147 -15.96 2.29 3.50
CA MET A 147 -15.26 1.07 3.88
C MET A 147 -14.71 1.08 5.31
N LEU A 148 -14.54 -0.12 5.86
CA LEU A 148 -13.82 -0.38 7.10
C LEU A 148 -12.41 -0.89 6.78
N PRO A 149 -11.33 -0.14 7.11
CA PRO A 149 -9.98 -0.53 6.72
C PRO A 149 -9.49 -1.85 7.33
N TYR A 150 -10.04 -2.26 8.49
CA TYR A 150 -9.63 -3.50 9.15
C TYR A 150 -10.28 -4.74 8.55
N SER A 151 -11.61 -4.72 8.37
CA SER A 151 -12.37 -5.89 7.88
C SER A 151 -12.55 -5.92 6.38
N CYS A 152 -12.20 -4.83 5.68
CA CYS A 152 -12.50 -4.60 4.27
C CYS A 152 -14.00 -4.67 3.95
N TRP A 153 -14.87 -4.54 4.94
CA TRP A 153 -16.30 -4.42 4.71
C TRP A 153 -16.56 -3.08 4.01
N GLU A 154 -17.38 -3.11 2.96
CA GLU A 154 -17.58 -1.96 2.08
C GLU A 154 -19.03 -1.86 1.60
N THR A 155 -19.46 -0.63 1.35
CA THR A 155 -20.75 -0.32 0.72
C THR A 155 -20.57 0.77 -0.31
N ILE A 156 -21.48 0.76 -1.29
CA ILE A 156 -21.42 1.63 -2.46
C ILE A 156 -22.78 2.29 -2.67
N ASN A 157 -22.76 3.61 -2.87
CA ASN A 157 -23.91 4.38 -3.32
C ASN A 157 -23.61 5.11 -4.62
N ILE A 158 -24.51 4.96 -5.59
CA ILE A 158 -24.44 5.68 -6.86
C ILE A 158 -24.85 7.14 -6.61
N CYS A 159 -24.04 8.07 -7.10
CA CYS A 159 -24.31 9.50 -7.00
C CYS A 159 -23.90 10.24 -8.27
N HIS A 160 -24.35 11.49 -8.41
CA HIS A 160 -24.11 12.31 -9.61
C HIS A 160 -23.23 13.53 -9.35
N SER A 161 -22.92 13.81 -8.08
CA SER A 161 -22.06 14.91 -7.68
C SER A 161 -21.33 14.61 -6.36
N GLU A 162 -20.15 15.19 -6.22
CA GLU A 162 -19.44 15.28 -4.93
C GLU A 162 -20.09 16.41 -4.11
N SER A 163 -21.05 16.06 -3.25
CA SER A 163 -21.79 17.03 -2.43
C SER A 163 -21.92 16.52 -1.00
N PHE A 164 -22.28 17.44 -0.08
CA PHE A 164 -22.60 17.05 1.29
C PHE A 164 -23.79 16.08 1.35
N ASP A 165 -24.81 16.26 0.50
CA ASP A 165 -25.99 15.40 0.49
C ASP A 165 -25.62 13.95 0.10
N THR A 166 -24.70 13.78 -0.86
CA THR A 166 -24.24 12.44 -1.28
C THR A 166 -23.31 11.82 -0.25
N LEU A 167 -22.54 12.62 0.49
CA LEU A 167 -21.79 12.18 1.66
C LEU A 167 -22.72 11.68 2.78
N ALA A 168 -23.69 12.50 3.18
CA ALA A 168 -24.57 12.20 4.30
C ALA A 168 -25.44 10.97 4.02
N SER A 169 -26.13 10.96 2.88
CA SER A 169 -26.94 9.80 2.45
C SER A 169 -26.11 8.54 2.20
N GLY A 170 -24.90 8.71 1.67
CA GLY A 170 -23.89 7.67 1.51
C GLY A 170 -23.54 7.00 2.83
N PHE A 171 -23.14 7.82 3.80
CA PHE A 171 -22.71 7.40 5.12
C PHE A 171 -23.85 6.82 5.96
N GLU A 172 -25.02 7.47 6.01
CA GLU A 172 -26.18 6.99 6.77
C GLU A 172 -26.58 5.60 6.32
N LYS A 173 -26.68 5.38 5.00
CA LYS A 173 -27.01 4.07 4.45
C LYS A 173 -25.95 3.02 4.80
N ALA A 174 -24.67 3.39 4.73
CA ALA A 174 -23.58 2.50 5.08
C ALA A 174 -23.63 2.09 6.56
N VAL A 175 -23.80 3.05 7.47
CA VAL A 175 -23.92 2.80 8.91
C VAL A 175 -25.16 1.98 9.24
N TRP A 176 -26.28 2.25 8.56
CA TRP A 176 -27.52 1.49 8.74
C TRP A 176 -27.34 0.03 8.34
N GLU A 177 -26.69 -0.23 7.19
CA GLU A 177 -26.39 -1.58 6.73
C GLU A 177 -25.35 -2.27 7.61
N LEU A 178 -24.38 -1.52 8.14
CA LEU A 178 -23.38 -2.00 9.10
C LEU A 178 -24.01 -2.34 10.46
N GLY A 179 -25.16 -1.73 10.79
CA GLY A 179 -25.82 -1.86 12.09
C GLY A 179 -25.12 -1.08 13.20
N GLY A 180 -24.27 -0.10 12.88
CA GLY A 180 -23.53 0.64 13.88
C GLY A 180 -22.56 1.68 13.31
N VAL A 181 -22.14 2.59 14.19
CA VAL A 181 -21.23 3.69 13.88
C VAL A 181 -19.86 3.41 14.49
N LEU A 182 -18.79 3.83 13.81
CA LEU A 182 -17.44 3.78 14.35
C LEU A 182 -17.02 5.13 14.94
N PRO A 183 -16.16 5.14 15.99
CA PRO A 183 -15.73 6.37 16.66
C PRO A 183 -15.03 7.38 15.74
N GLU A 184 -14.36 6.91 14.69
CA GLU A 184 -13.68 7.75 13.72
C GLU A 184 -14.22 7.52 12.31
N HIS A 185 -14.47 8.62 11.59
CA HIS A 185 -14.70 8.60 10.16
C HIS A 185 -13.69 9.50 9.45
N ARG A 186 -13.05 8.98 8.40
CA ARG A 186 -12.03 9.68 7.61
C ARG A 186 -12.49 9.91 6.17
N THR A 187 -12.30 11.14 5.71
CA THR A 187 -12.48 11.54 4.31
C THR A 187 -11.41 12.55 3.91
N ASP A 188 -10.79 12.33 2.76
CA ASP A 188 -9.64 13.11 2.29
C ASP A 188 -10.05 14.42 1.58
N ASN A 189 -11.35 14.63 1.30
CA ASN A 189 -11.82 15.75 0.49
C ASN A 189 -13.05 16.47 1.06
N LEU A 190 -12.85 17.24 2.13
CA LEU A 190 -13.88 18.16 2.62
C LEU A 190 -14.11 19.40 1.74
N SER A 191 -13.46 19.51 0.57
CA SER A 191 -13.82 20.59 -0.37
C SER A 191 -15.24 20.45 -0.90
N ALA A 192 -15.82 19.25 -0.89
CA ALA A 192 -17.25 19.01 -1.13
C ALA A 192 -18.16 19.45 0.03
N ALA A 193 -17.65 19.43 1.27
CA ALA A 193 -18.36 19.90 2.47
C ALA A 193 -18.14 21.40 2.77
N THR A 194 -17.17 22.05 2.11
CA THR A 194 -16.82 23.47 2.31
C THR A 194 -16.99 24.26 1.01
N LYS A 195 -18.01 25.13 0.91
CA LYS A 195 -18.05 26.15 -0.14
C LYS A 195 -16.95 27.19 0.11
N ARG A 196 -16.23 27.62 -0.92
CA ARG A 196 -15.27 28.74 -0.82
C ARG A 196 -16.02 30.04 -0.52
N CYS A 197 -15.56 30.79 0.48
CA CYS A 197 -15.96 32.17 0.73
C CYS A 197 -14.68 33.03 0.74
N GLY A 198 -14.31 33.61 -0.40
CA GLY A 198 -13.11 34.44 -0.55
C GLY A 198 -11.78 33.68 -0.75
N ASN A 199 -10.65 34.36 -0.47
CA ASN A 199 -9.27 33.90 -0.71
C ASN A 199 -8.64 33.09 0.45
N SER A 200 -9.40 32.78 1.50
CA SER A 200 -8.93 31.92 2.60
C SER A 200 -9.95 30.81 2.87
N ARG A 201 -9.47 29.59 3.12
CA ARG A 201 -10.32 28.49 3.63
C ARG A 201 -10.49 28.71 5.13
N GLN A 202 -11.33 29.66 5.51
CA GLN A 202 -11.75 29.82 6.89
C GLN A 202 -12.94 28.89 7.17
N PHE A 203 -12.91 28.23 8.32
CA PHE A 203 -14.08 27.57 8.90
C PHE A 203 -15.09 28.67 9.27
N LYS A 204 -16.16 28.87 8.49
CA LYS A 204 -17.28 29.74 8.86
C LYS A 204 -18.62 29.02 8.74
N ASP A 205 -19.22 28.74 9.90
CA ASP A 205 -20.60 28.91 10.40
C ASP A 205 -21.85 28.49 9.60
N GLY A 206 -21.76 28.03 8.34
CA GLY A 206 -22.98 27.69 7.58
C GLY A 206 -23.17 26.21 7.27
N LYS A 207 -22.11 25.55 6.77
CA LYS A 207 -22.22 24.21 6.15
C LYS A 207 -21.29 23.16 6.75
N ASN A 208 -20.20 23.59 7.39
CA ASN A 208 -19.44 22.73 8.30
C ASN A 208 -20.27 22.33 9.52
N CYS A 209 -21.29 23.13 9.90
CA CYS A 209 -22.27 22.74 10.91
C CYS A 209 -22.98 21.45 10.52
N LEU A 210 -23.34 21.18 9.26
CA LEU A 210 -24.11 19.97 8.93
C LEU A 210 -23.28 18.70 9.06
N LEU A 211 -22.02 18.69 8.61
CA LEU A 211 -21.14 17.53 8.81
C LEU A 211 -20.79 17.37 10.29
N ILE A 212 -20.46 18.46 10.98
CA ILE A 212 -20.17 18.42 12.42
C ILE A 212 -21.43 17.97 13.18
N MET A 213 -22.62 18.46 12.85
CA MET A 213 -23.91 18.06 13.44
C MET A 213 -24.23 16.62 13.13
N MET A 214 -24.02 16.14 11.91
CA MET A 214 -24.21 14.75 11.52
C MET A 214 -23.26 13.83 12.30
N LEU A 215 -21.98 14.20 12.37
CA LEU A 215 -20.98 13.46 13.12
C LEU A 215 -21.27 13.52 14.63
N HIS A 216 -21.66 14.66 15.18
CA HIS A 216 -22.10 14.79 16.59
C HIS A 216 -23.37 14.01 16.86
N HIS A 217 -24.33 13.98 15.93
CA HIS A 217 -25.56 13.19 16.04
C HIS A 217 -25.25 11.70 16.19
N HIS A 218 -24.19 11.25 15.54
CA HIS A 218 -23.69 9.88 15.62
C HIS A 218 -22.53 9.68 16.62
N GLU A 219 -22.22 10.70 17.43
CA GLU A 219 -21.11 10.70 18.41
C GLU A 219 -19.72 10.36 17.81
N ILE A 220 -19.48 10.76 16.56
CA ILE A 220 -18.25 10.49 15.80
C ILE A 220 -17.26 11.62 15.97
N ILE A 221 -15.99 11.27 16.17
CA ILE A 221 -14.88 12.21 16.13
C ILE A 221 -14.43 12.40 14.66
N PRO A 222 -14.55 13.60 14.07
CA PRO A 222 -14.00 13.87 12.75
C PRO A 222 -12.48 13.82 12.78
N VAL A 223 -11.86 12.91 12.02
CA VAL A 223 -10.41 12.90 11.82
C VAL A 223 -10.10 13.42 10.42
N LEU A 224 -9.75 14.70 10.35
CA LEU A 224 -9.33 15.39 9.12
C LEU A 224 -7.87 15.05 8.83
N VAL A 225 -7.60 14.31 7.76
CA VAL A 225 -6.23 14.09 7.29
C VAL A 225 -5.99 15.03 6.10
N MET A 226 -5.06 15.97 6.26
CA MET A 226 -4.52 16.70 5.11
C MET A 226 -3.82 15.70 4.18
N LYS A 227 -4.42 15.44 3.01
CA LYS A 227 -3.85 14.73 1.84
C LYS A 227 -2.88 13.59 2.20
N MET A 228 -3.39 12.36 2.31
CA MET A 228 -2.58 11.18 2.04
C MET A 228 -2.94 10.60 0.67
N VAL A 229 -2.13 10.97 -0.32
CA VAL A 229 -2.11 10.34 -1.65
C VAL A 229 -1.74 8.86 -1.49
N LEU A 230 -2.70 7.95 -1.29
CA LEU A 230 -2.37 6.51 -1.31
C LEU A 230 -3.50 5.55 -1.74
N LEU A 231 -4.77 5.97 -1.80
CA LEU A 231 -5.85 5.03 -2.16
C LEU A 231 -6.05 4.80 -3.68
N LYS A 232 -5.61 5.74 -4.54
CA LYS A 232 -5.81 5.61 -6.01
C LYS A 232 -5.05 4.44 -6.66
N LYS A 233 -4.05 3.84 -6.00
CA LYS A 233 -3.25 2.74 -6.60
C LYS A 233 -3.84 1.35 -6.39
N VAL A 234 -4.74 1.14 -5.42
CA VAL A 234 -5.24 -0.20 -5.09
C VAL A 234 -6.43 -0.59 -5.99
N MET A 235 -7.34 0.33 -6.30
CA MET A 235 -8.50 0.03 -7.16
C MET A 235 -8.16 -0.23 -8.63
N ILE A 236 -7.09 0.37 -9.17
CA ILE A 236 -6.67 0.14 -10.58
C ILE A 236 -6.14 -1.30 -10.79
N HIS A 237 -5.78 -2.01 -9.72
CA HIS A 237 -5.29 -3.39 -9.82
C HIS A 237 -6.41 -4.44 -9.82
N LEU A 238 -7.60 -4.10 -9.30
CA LEU A 238 -8.76 -4.99 -9.29
C LEU A 238 -9.56 -4.95 -10.61
N SER A 239 -9.38 -3.93 -11.45
CA SER A 239 -10.03 -3.83 -12.76
C SER A 239 -9.26 -4.55 -13.90
N LYS A 240 -8.24 -5.36 -13.57
CA LYS A 240 -7.42 -6.13 -14.54
C LYS A 240 -7.32 -7.62 -14.18
N LEU A 241 -8.16 -8.10 -13.28
CA LEU A 241 -8.46 -9.53 -13.07
C LEU A 241 -9.89 -9.78 -13.51
#